data_AF-A0A834CAV9-F1
#
_entry.id   AF-A0A834CAV9-F1
#
_cell.length_a   1.000
_cell.length_b   1.000
_cell.length_c   1.000
_cell.angle_alpha   90.00
_cell.angle_beta   90.00
_cell.angle_gamma   90.00
#
_symmetry.space_group_name_H-M   'P 1'
#
loop_
_entity.id
_entity.type
_entity.pdbx_description
1 polymer ?
#
loop_
_entity_poly.entity_id
_entity_poly.type
_entity_poly.pdbx_seq_one_letter_code
_entity_poly.pdbx_strand_id
1 'polypeptide(L)'
;MFSSVVPFKNQHYAELKKDCIHNKKLFEDPEFPASNSSLFYRQPPPGVVEWKRPGDISSDPHLFVEGISSHDLNQGEVGNCWFVAASSCLALKPHLWKKASLL
;
A
#
# COMPACT_ATOMS: atom_id res chain seq x y z
N MET A 1 18.15 21.50 0.61
CA MET A 1 16.68 21.68 0.59
C MET A 1 16.05 20.45 1.22
N PHE A 2 15.71 20.50 2.50
CA PHE A 2 14.98 19.41 3.15
C PHE A 2 13.50 19.57 2.79
N SER A 3 12.99 18.75 1.88
CA SER A 3 11.55 18.55 1.76
C SER A 3 11.13 17.73 2.98
N SER A 4 10.80 18.38 4.09
CA SER A 4 10.22 17.69 5.24
C SER A 4 8.85 17.18 4.83
N VAL A 5 8.74 15.88 4.63
CA VAL A 5 7.48 15.18 4.39
C VAL A 5 6.55 15.49 5.57
N VAL A 6 5.38 16.04 5.29
CA VAL A 6 4.37 16.29 6.33
C VAL A 6 3.64 14.99 6.61
N PRO A 7 3.59 14.52 7.86
CA PRO A 7 2.84 13.32 8.22
C PRO A 7 1.36 13.49 7.89
N PHE A 8 0.80 12.54 7.14
CA PHE A 8 -0.64 12.51 6.91
C PHE A 8 -1.36 12.14 8.21
N LYS A 9 -2.36 12.95 8.60
CA LYS A 9 -3.13 12.80 9.86
C LYS A 9 -2.26 12.56 11.10
N ASN A 10 -1.08 13.18 11.13
CA ASN A 10 -0.11 13.05 12.23
C ASN A 10 0.40 11.61 12.49
N GLN A 11 0.36 10.74 11.47
CA GLN A 11 0.87 9.38 11.55
C GLN A 11 2.37 9.33 11.20
N HIS A 12 3.21 8.97 12.17
CA HIS A 12 4.66 8.90 12.00
C HIS A 12 5.11 7.45 11.82
N TYR A 13 5.47 7.06 10.60
CA TYR A 13 5.85 5.67 10.26
C TYR A 13 6.89 5.08 11.21
N ALA A 14 7.97 5.83 11.50
CA ALA A 14 9.08 5.33 12.32
C ALA A 14 8.65 5.01 13.76
N GLU A 15 7.79 5.85 14.34
CA GLU A 15 7.27 5.69 15.71
C GLU A 15 6.28 4.52 15.76
N LEU A 16 5.32 4.49 14.83
CA LEU A 16 4.33 3.40 14.72
C LEU A 16 5.01 2.05 14.53
N LYS A 17 6.02 1.97 13.67
CA LYS A 17 6.81 0.75 13.44
C LYS A 17 7.54 0.31 14.71
N LYS A 18 8.21 1.24 15.40
CA LYS A 18 8.93 0.95 16.64
C LYS A 18 7.99 0.38 17.70
N ASP A 19 6.83 1.00 17.86
CA ASP A 19 5.84 0.57 18.85
C ASP A 19 5.23 -0.79 18.51
N CYS A 20 4.96 -1.07 17.23
CA CYS A 20 4.45 -2.37 16.80
C CYS A 20 5.47 -3.50 17.04
N ILE A 21 6.74 -3.26 16.69
CA ILE A 21 7.83 -4.22 16.94
C ILE A 21 8.02 -4.44 18.44
N HIS A 22 8.03 -3.36 19.24
CA HIS A 22 8.19 -3.44 20.69
C HIS A 22 7.08 -4.27 21.33
N ASN A 23 5.83 -4.03 20.92
CA ASN A 23 4.66 -4.72 21.45
C ASN A 23 4.38 -6.08 20.77
N LYS A 24 5.25 -6.54 19.86
CA LYS A 24 5.09 -7.78 19.08
C LYS A 24 3.72 -7.90 18.40
N LYS A 25 3.17 -6.76 17.94
CA LYS A 25 1.89 -6.71 17.25
C LYS A 25 2.08 -6.24 15.81
N LEU A 26 1.15 -6.62 14.95
CA LEU A 26 1.08 -6.09 13.60
C LEU A 26 0.34 -4.75 13.63
N PHE A 27 0.72 -3.84 12.73
CA PHE A 27 0.05 -2.54 12.61
C PHE A 27 -1.37 -2.72 12.05
N GLU A 28 -2.30 -1.98 12.65
CA GLU A 28 -3.67 -1.78 12.18
C GLU A 28 -3.91 -0.27 12.11
N ASP A 29 -4.30 0.21 10.94
CA ASP A 29 -4.44 1.65 10.69
C ASP A 29 -5.80 2.16 11.19
N PRO A 30 -5.84 3.06 12.19
CA PRO A 30 -7.10 3.65 12.64
C PRO A 30 -7.73 4.58 11.60
N GLU A 31 -6.94 5.16 10.69
CA GLU A 31 -7.39 6.10 9.68
C GLU A 31 -7.88 5.42 8.39
N PHE A 32 -7.54 4.14 8.22
CA PHE A 32 -7.95 3.32 7.09
C PHE A 32 -8.17 1.85 7.55
N PRO A 33 -9.28 1.59 8.28
CA PRO A 33 -9.51 0.28 8.88
C PRO A 33 -9.72 -0.81 7.82
N ALA A 34 -9.42 -2.07 8.16
CA ALA A 34 -9.69 -3.24 7.33
C ALA A 34 -11.20 -3.59 7.30
N SER A 35 -12.02 -2.67 6.80
CA SER A 35 -13.48 -2.78 6.78
C SER A 35 -14.08 -2.18 5.51
N ASN A 36 -15.37 -2.44 5.32
CA ASN A 36 -16.16 -1.96 4.20
C ASN A 36 -16.14 -0.43 4.03
N SER A 37 -15.97 0.34 5.11
CA SER A 37 -15.87 1.82 5.03
C SER A 37 -14.66 2.30 4.22
N SER A 38 -13.62 1.48 4.14
CA SER A 38 -12.38 1.79 3.43
C SER A 38 -12.43 1.36 1.96
N LEU A 39 -13.42 0.56 1.58
CA LEU A 39 -13.59 0.05 0.23
C LEU A 39 -14.57 0.87 -0.59
N PHE A 40 -15.64 1.39 0.02
CA PHE A 40 -16.71 2.07 -0.72
C PHE A 40 -17.38 3.18 0.09
N TYR A 41 -17.73 4.25 -0.62
CA TYR A 41 -18.38 5.42 -0.04
C TYR A 41 -19.89 5.24 0.20
N ARG A 42 -20.58 4.43 -0.63
CA ARG A 42 -22.06 4.32 -0.59
C ARG A 42 -22.60 2.90 -0.70
N GLN A 43 -22.11 2.08 -1.63
CA GLN A 43 -22.61 0.72 -1.81
C GLN A 43 -21.47 -0.30 -1.91
N PRO A 44 -21.57 -1.44 -1.22
CA PRO A 44 -20.64 -2.55 -1.40
C PRO A 44 -20.76 -3.12 -2.82
N PRO A 45 -19.64 -3.47 -3.48
CA PRO A 45 -19.70 -4.26 -4.70
C PRO A 45 -20.27 -5.66 -4.39
N PRO A 46 -20.85 -6.35 -5.38
CA PRO A 46 -21.29 -7.73 -5.20
C PRO A 46 -20.07 -8.63 -4.93
N GLY A 47 -19.99 -9.16 -3.71
CA GLY A 47 -18.91 -10.05 -3.29
C GLY A 47 -18.60 -9.92 -1.80
N VAL A 48 -18.00 -10.95 -1.21
CA VAL A 48 -17.44 -10.90 0.14
C VAL A 48 -15.96 -10.55 0.01
N VAL A 49 -15.56 -9.41 0.56
CA VAL A 49 -14.15 -9.01 0.59
C VAL A 49 -13.53 -9.46 1.92
N GLU A 50 -12.48 -10.26 1.83
CA GLU A 50 -11.66 -10.65 2.97
C GLU A 50 -10.35 -9.87 2.97
N TRP A 51 -10.04 -9.21 4.08
CA TRP A 51 -8.75 -8.54 4.28
C TRP A 51 -7.71 -9.56 4.75
N LYS A 52 -6.65 -9.75 3.96
CA LYS A 52 -5.54 -10.65 4.26
C LYS A 52 -4.21 -9.90 4.18
N ARG A 53 -3.24 -10.27 5.03
CA ARG A 53 -1.89 -9.73 4.94
C ARG A 53 -1.07 -10.55 3.93
N PRO A 54 0.02 -10.01 3.36
CA PRO A 54 0.83 -10.74 2.38
C PRO A 54 1.29 -12.14 2.86
N GLY A 55 1.64 -12.27 4.14
CA GLY A 55 2.04 -13.56 4.73
C GLY A 55 0.91 -14.60 4.85
N ASP A 56 -0.35 -14.16 4.79
CA ASP A 56 -1.51 -15.07 4.76
C ASP A 56 -1.83 -15.55 3.34
N ILE A 57 -1.26 -14.89 2.31
CA ILE A 57 -1.52 -15.14 0.90
C ILE A 57 -0.39 -15.97 0.28
N SER A 58 0.86 -15.69 0.66
CA SER A 58 2.06 -16.37 0.16
C SER A 58 3.00 -16.69 1.31
N SER A 59 3.70 -17.82 1.21
CA SER A 59 4.71 -18.25 2.18
C SER A 59 5.97 -17.37 2.17
N ASP A 60 6.21 -16.64 1.06
CA ASP A 60 7.42 -15.84 0.88
C ASP A 60 7.09 -14.48 0.22
N PRO A 61 6.40 -13.57 0.95
CA PRO A 61 5.93 -12.31 0.40
C PRO A 61 7.08 -11.32 0.21
N HIS A 62 7.23 -10.85 -1.03
CA HIS A 62 8.24 -9.87 -1.41
C HIS A 62 7.60 -8.55 -1.84
N LEU A 63 8.23 -7.42 -1.47
CA LEU A 63 7.80 -6.10 -1.95
C LEU A 63 8.20 -5.88 -3.42
N PHE A 64 9.35 -6.42 -3.83
CA PHE A 64 9.86 -6.38 -5.19
C PHE A 64 10.51 -7.73 -5.52
N VAL A 65 10.24 -8.28 -6.70
CA VAL A 65 10.89 -9.48 -7.24
C VAL A 65 11.60 -9.05 -8.52
N GLU A 66 12.92 -9.18 -8.58
CA GLU A 66 13.75 -8.83 -9.75
C GLU A 66 13.70 -7.36 -10.23
N GLY A 67 13.19 -6.43 -9.42
CA GLY A 67 13.14 -4.99 -9.72
C GLY A 67 11.71 -4.46 -9.74
N ILE A 68 11.48 -3.33 -10.41
CA ILE A 68 10.13 -2.82 -10.69
C ILE A 68 9.93 -2.94 -12.19
N SER A 69 8.98 -3.77 -12.60
CA SER A 69 8.56 -3.91 -13.98
C SER A 69 7.13 -3.41 -14.14
N SER A 70 6.83 -2.76 -15.26
CA SER A 70 5.45 -2.45 -15.62
C SER A 70 4.57 -3.70 -15.81
N HIS A 71 5.17 -4.88 -15.89
CA HIS A 71 4.49 -6.17 -15.99
C HIS A 71 4.01 -6.72 -14.63
N ASP A 72 4.45 -6.13 -13.51
CA ASP A 72 4.08 -6.57 -12.15
C ASP A 72 2.70 -6.05 -11.73
N LEU A 73 2.11 -5.16 -12.53
CA LEU A 73 0.85 -4.50 -12.21
C LEU A 73 -0.31 -5.18 -12.96
N ASN A 74 -1.06 -6.01 -12.25
CA ASN A 74 -2.34 -6.51 -12.73
C ASN A 74 -3.48 -5.69 -12.12
N GLN A 75 -4.41 -5.23 -12.96
CA GLN A 75 -5.53 -4.36 -12.57
C GLN A 75 -6.52 -5.04 -11.61
N GLY A 76 -6.55 -6.37 -11.57
CA GLY A 76 -7.53 -7.12 -10.79
C GLY A 76 -8.96 -6.88 -11.26
N GLU A 77 -9.92 -7.47 -10.55
CA GLU A 77 -11.36 -7.42 -10.91
C GLU A 77 -12.02 -6.08 -10.56
N VAL A 78 -11.47 -5.37 -9.56
CA VAL A 78 -11.97 -4.08 -9.07
C VAL A 78 -11.08 -2.96 -9.62
N GLY A 79 -11.33 -2.61 -10.89
CA GLY A 79 -10.41 -1.83 -11.70
C GLY A 79 -10.15 -0.39 -11.25
N ASN A 80 -8.88 0.02 -11.42
CA ASN A 80 -8.45 1.42 -11.55
C ASN A 80 -7.38 1.51 -12.66
N CYS A 81 -7.77 1.32 -13.93
CA CYS A 81 -6.85 1.30 -15.08
C CYS A 81 -5.96 2.56 -15.15
N TRP A 82 -6.50 3.71 -14.74
CA TRP A 82 -5.77 4.97 -14.67
C TRP A 82 -4.68 4.96 -13.57
N PHE A 83 -4.90 4.28 -12.46
CA PHE A 83 -3.90 4.13 -11.38
C PHE A 83 -2.77 3.18 -11.79
N VAL A 84 -3.12 2.07 -12.45
CA VAL A 84 -2.14 1.13 -13.01
C VAL A 84 -1.27 1.84 -14.06
N ALA A 85 -1.88 2.58 -14.98
CA ALA A 85 -1.15 3.35 -15.98
C ALA A 85 -0.22 4.40 -15.36
N ALA A 86 -0.69 5.16 -14.35
CA ALA A 86 0.14 6.13 -13.63
C ALA A 86 1.32 5.46 -12.91
N SER A 87 1.08 4.32 -12.26
CA SER A 87 2.10 3.53 -11.57
C SER A 87 3.13 2.95 -12.54
N SER A 88 2.70 2.45 -13.70
CA SER A 88 3.58 2.00 -14.78
C SER A 88 4.46 3.13 -15.32
N CYS A 89 3.91 4.32 -15.53
CA CYS A 89 4.69 5.50 -15.94
C CYS A 89 5.72 5.89 -14.87
N LEU A 90 5.39 5.74 -13.59
CA LEU A 90 6.29 6.03 -12.47
C LEU A 90 7.42 5.01 -12.37
N ALA A 91 7.13 3.72 -12.61
CA ALA A 91 8.10 2.62 -12.65
C ALA A 91 9.21 2.85 -13.71
N LEU A 92 8.88 3.48 -14.83
CA LEU A 92 9.84 3.84 -15.89
C LEU A 92 10.83 4.95 -15.48
N LYS A 93 10.60 5.64 -14.35
CA LYS A 93 11.49 6.68 -13.83
C LYS A 93 11.97 6.31 -12.42
N PRO A 94 13.10 5.58 -12.29
CA PRO A 94 13.60 5.07 -11.01
C PRO A 94 13.78 6.12 -9.91
N HIS A 95 14.12 7.36 -10.28
CA HIS A 95 14.30 8.47 -9.33
C HIS A 95 12.97 8.99 -8.76
N LEU A 96 11.88 8.96 -9.53
CA LEU A 96 10.54 9.34 -9.04
C LEU A 96 9.90 8.19 -8.27
N TRP A 97 10.09 6.96 -8.74
CA TRP A 97 9.61 5.77 -8.01
C TRP A 97 10.19 5.71 -6.61
N LYS A 98 11.52 5.85 -6.46
CA LYS A 98 12.17 5.89 -5.14
C LYS A 98 11.55 6.92 -4.22
N LYS A 99 11.15 8.08 -4.73
CA LYS A 99 10.51 9.12 -3.91
C LYS A 99 9.09 8.74 -3.46
N ALA A 100 8.36 8.00 -4.27
CA ALA A 100 7.00 7.57 -3.97
C ALA A 100 6.94 6.29 -3.11
N SER A 101 7.94 5.41 -3.24
CA SER A 101 7.98 4.09 -2.57
C SER A 101 8.84 4.05 -1.30
N LEU A 102 9.60 5.10 -0.98
CA LEU A 102 10.43 5.22 0.25
C LEU A 102 9.81 6.15 1.30
N LEU A 103 8.50 6.41 1.19
CA LEU A 103 7.68 6.88 2.31
C LEU A 103 7.03 5.67 2.98
#